data_AF-A0A1I2G504-F1
#
_entry.id   AF-A0A1I2G504-F1
#
_cell.length_a   1.000
_cell.length_b   1.000
_cell.length_c   1.000
_cell.angle_alpha   90.00
_cell.angle_beta   90.00
_cell.angle_gamma   90.00
#
_symmetry.space_group_name_H-M   'P 1'
#
loop_
_entity.id
_entity.type
_entity.pdbx_description
1 polymer ?
#
loop_
_entity_poly.entity_id
_entity_poly.type
_entity_poly.pdbx_seq_one_letter_code
_entity_poly.pdbx_strand_id
1 'polypeptide(L)'
;MTTTSRRVWAGAAAVVTMAGLAGCAPDADPATSANQGPASSAACAQPQLAVYPAAVAAGEKVYVSGTWFTADCDDTVEIVNGREVAEPVVPLTGIDVVLRQAGEEVARTTLDADAKGRFSTSLVLPAGATTGTVEVTAGHAEPSSIDVVAG
;
A
#
# COMPACT_ATOMS: atom_id res chain seq x y z
N MET A 1 -48.07 -26.80 -14.08
CA MET A 1 -47.34 -27.66 -13.13
C MET A 1 -46.78 -26.78 -12.04
N THR A 2 -47.27 -26.98 -10.84
CA THR A 2 -47.10 -26.12 -9.67
C THR A 2 -46.06 -26.77 -8.77
N THR A 3 -44.99 -26.08 -8.38
CA THR A 3 -44.24 -26.46 -7.18
C THR A 3 -43.69 -25.21 -6.50
N THR A 4 -44.38 -24.88 -5.42
CA THR A 4 -44.06 -23.90 -4.39
C THR A 4 -42.98 -24.45 -3.46
N SER A 5 -42.02 -23.63 -3.04
CA SER A 5 -41.43 -23.78 -1.69
C SER A 5 -40.82 -22.47 -1.21
N ARG A 6 -41.53 -21.84 -0.26
CA ARG A 6 -41.02 -20.80 0.63
C ARG A 6 -40.33 -21.50 1.80
N ARG A 7 -39.18 -20.98 2.25
CA ARG A 7 -38.75 -21.19 3.64
C ARG A 7 -38.61 -19.84 4.32
N VAL A 8 -39.53 -19.64 5.25
CA VAL A 8 -39.56 -18.61 6.28
C VAL A 8 -38.49 -18.98 7.32
N TRP A 9 -37.63 -18.04 7.70
CA TRP A 9 -36.92 -18.12 8.97
C TRP A 9 -37.24 -16.85 9.77
N ALA A 10 -37.98 -17.07 10.84
CA ALA A 10 -38.37 -16.07 11.81
C ALA A 10 -37.40 -16.13 12.99
N GLY A 11 -36.95 -14.95 13.42
CA GLY A 11 -36.81 -14.59 14.83
C GLY A 11 -35.62 -15.14 15.60
N ALA A 12 -34.83 -14.24 16.17
CA ALA A 12 -34.67 -14.15 17.62
C ALA A 12 -34.06 -12.79 17.99
N ALA A 13 -34.78 -12.07 18.85
CA ALA A 13 -34.32 -10.87 19.54
C ALA A 13 -33.31 -11.25 20.64
N ALA A 14 -32.31 -10.41 20.88
CA ALA A 14 -31.48 -10.49 22.07
C ALA A 14 -31.18 -9.08 22.63
N VAL A 15 -32.02 -8.72 23.60
CA VAL A 15 -31.77 -7.99 24.85
C VAL A 15 -30.49 -7.14 24.95
N VAL A 16 -30.72 -5.84 25.16
CA VAL A 16 -29.77 -4.87 25.72
C VAL A 16 -29.71 -5.04 27.24
N THR A 17 -28.51 -5.17 27.80
CA THR A 17 -28.25 -5.03 29.25
C THR A 17 -27.15 -3.99 29.48
N MET A 18 -27.50 -2.97 30.27
CA MET A 18 -26.58 -1.99 30.85
C MET A 18 -25.95 -2.51 32.15
N ALA A 19 -24.83 -1.85 32.49
CA ALA A 19 -24.27 -1.61 33.82
C ALA A 19 -23.29 -2.63 34.41
N GLY A 20 -22.07 -2.14 34.65
CA GLY A 20 -21.05 -2.74 35.51
C GLY A 20 -19.88 -1.78 35.73
N LEU A 21 -19.96 -0.96 36.79
CA LEU A 21 -18.85 -0.23 37.40
C LEU A 21 -18.07 -1.20 38.30
N ALA A 22 -16.75 -1.34 38.11
CA ALA A 22 -15.76 -1.59 39.17
C ALA A 22 -14.36 -1.67 38.54
N GLY A 23 -13.37 -1.07 39.21
CA GLY A 23 -12.07 -0.74 38.67
C GLY A 23 -11.05 -1.87 38.63
N CYS A 24 -9.96 -1.58 37.93
CA CYS A 24 -8.59 -1.93 38.30
C CYS A 24 -7.68 -0.91 37.61
N ALA A 25 -7.03 -0.06 38.41
CA ALA A 25 -5.88 0.70 37.95
C ALA A 25 -4.70 -0.27 37.75
N PRO A 26 -3.88 -0.05 36.73
CA PRO A 26 -2.45 -0.15 36.92
C PRO A 26 -1.83 1.24 36.76
N ASP A 27 -0.95 1.56 37.69
CA ASP A 27 -0.03 2.69 37.66
C ASP A 27 0.58 2.83 36.26
N ALA A 28 0.12 3.81 35.50
CA ALA A 28 0.82 4.28 34.31
C ALA A 28 1.66 5.46 34.75
N ASP A 29 2.95 5.19 35.00
CA ASP A 29 3.98 6.22 34.98
C ASP A 29 3.76 7.11 33.75
N PRO A 30 3.63 8.44 33.87
CA PRO A 30 3.83 9.32 32.74
C PRO A 30 5.33 9.31 32.45
N ALA A 31 5.82 8.22 31.87
CA ALA A 31 7.01 8.23 31.03
C ALA A 31 6.68 9.19 29.89
N THR A 32 6.96 10.46 30.18
CA THR A 32 7.03 11.53 29.23
C THR A 32 8.18 11.16 28.32
N SER A 33 7.91 10.31 27.33
CA SER A 33 8.82 10.07 26.23
C SER A 33 8.73 11.28 25.30
N ALA A 34 9.17 12.42 25.82
CA ALA A 34 9.60 13.54 25.02
C ALA A 34 10.97 13.17 24.44
N ASN A 35 10.99 12.15 23.57
CA ASN A 35 12.07 12.01 22.61
C ASN A 35 11.72 12.90 21.40
N GLN A 36 11.58 14.20 21.68
CA GLN A 36 11.65 15.22 20.63
C GLN A 36 13.14 15.33 20.27
N GLY A 37 13.59 14.42 19.41
CA GLY A 37 14.75 14.69 18.57
C GLY A 37 14.48 16.00 17.80
N PRO A 38 15.53 16.76 17.43
CA PRO A 38 15.35 18.05 16.77
C PRO A 38 14.40 17.89 15.58
N ALA A 39 13.29 18.64 15.64
CA ALA A 39 12.27 18.67 14.61
C ALA A 39 12.83 19.36 13.36
N SER A 40 13.47 18.55 12.53
CA SER A 40 13.56 18.77 11.10
C SER A 40 13.35 17.42 10.43
N SER A 41 12.19 16.81 10.67
CA SER A 41 11.74 15.70 9.84
C SER A 41 11.29 16.28 8.52
N ALA A 42 12.24 16.40 7.61
CA ALA A 42 12.02 16.09 6.20
C ALA A 42 10.99 14.95 6.10
N ALA A 43 9.72 15.28 5.87
CA ALA A 43 8.63 14.32 5.78
C ALA A 43 8.39 14.04 4.31
N CYS A 44 9.08 13.04 3.79
CA CYS A 44 8.93 12.58 2.42
C CYS A 44 7.45 12.28 2.13
N ALA A 45 6.94 12.79 1.01
CA ALA A 45 5.65 12.35 0.51
C ALA A 45 5.72 10.85 0.22
N GLN A 46 4.85 10.06 0.87
CA GLN A 46 4.83 8.62 0.62
C GLN A 46 4.34 8.31 -0.81
N PRO A 47 4.94 7.32 -1.49
CA PRO A 47 4.43 6.82 -2.78
C PRO A 47 2.95 6.45 -2.69
N GLN A 48 2.18 6.85 -3.69
CA GLN A 48 0.75 6.53 -3.79
C GLN A 48 0.50 5.70 -5.05
N LEU A 49 -0.38 4.70 -4.91
CA LEU A 49 -0.81 3.83 -6.00
C LEU A 49 -2.31 3.94 -6.23
N ALA A 50 -2.70 3.99 -7.49
CA ALA A 50 -4.07 3.86 -7.92
C ALA A 50 -4.21 2.73 -8.95
N VAL A 51 -5.30 1.99 -8.86
CA VAL A 51 -5.57 0.81 -9.67
C VAL A 51 -6.97 0.92 -10.28
N TYR A 52 -7.09 0.61 -11.57
CA TYR A 52 -8.36 0.62 -12.30
C TYR A 52 -8.39 -0.51 -13.34
N PRO A 53 -9.53 -1.18 -13.58
CA PRO A 53 -10.77 -1.09 -12.81
C PRO A 53 -10.66 -1.77 -11.44
N ALA A 54 -11.60 -1.47 -10.53
CA ALA A 54 -11.66 -2.10 -9.20
C ALA A 54 -12.07 -3.59 -9.25
N ALA A 55 -12.61 -4.04 -10.38
CA ALA A 55 -12.94 -5.43 -10.65
C ALA A 55 -12.61 -5.75 -12.11
N VAL A 56 -11.95 -6.89 -12.35
CA VAL A 56 -11.43 -7.30 -13.64
C VAL A 56 -11.63 -8.81 -13.80
N ALA A 57 -11.91 -9.27 -15.02
CA ALA A 57 -11.96 -10.70 -15.30
C ALA A 57 -10.54 -11.26 -15.55
N ALA A 58 -10.38 -12.58 -15.37
CA ALA A 58 -9.16 -13.25 -15.82
C ALA A 58 -8.96 -13.05 -17.33
N GLY A 59 -7.73 -12.78 -17.75
CA GLY A 59 -7.37 -12.45 -19.14
C GLY A 59 -7.49 -10.97 -19.50
N GLU A 60 -8.09 -10.13 -18.65
CA GLU A 60 -8.29 -8.71 -18.92
C GLU A 60 -7.18 -7.82 -18.34
N LYS A 61 -7.15 -6.56 -18.77
CA LYS A 61 -6.14 -5.58 -18.33
C LYS A 61 -6.50 -4.90 -17.01
N VAL A 62 -5.48 -4.76 -16.17
CA VAL A 62 -5.45 -3.89 -14.99
C VAL A 62 -4.51 -2.73 -15.27
N TYR A 63 -4.97 -1.51 -15.04
CA TYR A 63 -4.20 -0.28 -15.15
C TYR A 63 -3.72 0.13 -13.77
N VAL A 64 -2.43 0.44 -13.66
CA VAL A 64 -1.78 0.87 -12.42
C VAL A 64 -1.09 2.19 -12.68
N SER A 65 -1.29 3.16 -11.80
CA SER A 65 -0.57 4.44 -11.82
C SER A 65 0.00 4.74 -10.44
N GLY A 66 1.22 5.29 -10.43
CA GLY A 66 1.89 5.72 -9.21
C GLY A 66 2.23 7.22 -9.25
N THR A 67 2.27 7.83 -8.07
CA THR A 67 2.79 9.19 -7.84
C THR A 67 3.71 9.20 -6.63
N TRP A 68 4.64 10.16 -6.57
CA TRP A 68 5.66 10.26 -5.52
C TRP A 68 6.65 9.08 -5.51
N PHE A 69 6.94 8.53 -6.69
CA PHE A 69 8.02 7.56 -6.90
C PHE A 69 9.32 8.29 -7.26
N THR A 70 9.93 8.91 -6.25
CA THR A 70 11.21 9.61 -6.34
C THR A 70 12.29 8.81 -5.60
N ALA A 71 13.54 8.91 -6.04
CA ALA A 71 14.66 8.22 -5.40
C ALA A 71 15.01 8.85 -4.04
N ASP A 72 14.83 10.17 -3.96
CA ASP A 72 15.16 10.97 -2.79
C ASP A 72 13.92 11.74 -2.30
N CYS A 73 14.00 12.22 -1.06
CA CYS A 73 13.00 13.08 -0.45
C CYS A 73 13.29 14.54 -0.82
N ASP A 74 12.38 15.16 -1.56
CA ASP A 74 12.54 16.52 -2.09
C ASP A 74 12.00 17.58 -1.11
N ASP A 75 12.47 17.56 0.13
CA ASP A 75 12.05 18.49 1.18
C ASP A 75 13.19 19.38 1.72
N THR A 76 14.37 19.29 1.12
CA THR A 76 15.45 20.26 1.29
C THR A 76 15.32 21.35 0.24
N VAL A 77 15.07 22.58 0.69
CA VAL A 77 15.23 23.77 -0.15
C VAL A 77 16.63 24.34 0.04
N GLU A 78 17.36 24.53 -1.04
CA GLU A 78 18.66 25.20 -0.99
C GLU A 78 18.47 26.72 -1.10
N ILE A 79 19.17 27.51 -0.28
CA ILE A 79 19.16 28.98 -0.42
C ILE A 79 20.39 29.42 -1.22
N VAL A 80 20.19 29.80 -2.48
CA VAL A 80 21.25 30.32 -3.37
C VAL A 80 21.04 31.82 -3.57
N ASN A 81 22.02 32.63 -3.14
CA ASN A 81 21.96 34.11 -3.22
C ASN A 81 20.70 34.71 -2.56
N GLY A 82 20.25 34.12 -1.44
CA GLY A 82 19.06 34.57 -0.72
C GLY A 82 17.73 34.20 -1.39
N ARG A 83 17.73 33.23 -2.32
CA ARG A 83 16.52 32.67 -2.92
C ARG A 83 16.43 31.18 -2.67
N GLU A 84 15.24 30.71 -2.34
CA GLU A 84 14.92 29.28 -2.32
C GLU A 84 15.02 28.71 -3.74
N VAL A 85 15.80 27.66 -3.87
CA VAL A 85 15.94 26.82 -5.05
C VAL A 85 15.50 25.43 -4.61
N ALA A 86 14.43 24.91 -5.22
CA ALA A 86 14.04 23.52 -5.02
C ALA A 86 15.09 22.62 -5.65
N GLU A 87 15.43 21.52 -4.96
CA GLU A 87 16.28 20.51 -5.55
C GLU A 87 15.57 19.85 -6.74
N PRO A 88 16.33 19.36 -7.74
CA PRO A 88 15.73 18.61 -8.84
C PRO A 88 15.17 17.29 -8.34
N VAL A 89 13.89 17.03 -8.62
CA VAL A 89 13.28 15.70 -8.41
C VAL A 89 14.07 14.63 -9.16
N VAL A 90 14.63 13.67 -8.44
CA VAL A 90 15.24 12.47 -9.02
C VAL A 90 14.17 11.37 -9.09
N PRO A 91 13.73 10.94 -10.29
CA PRO A 91 12.72 9.91 -10.41
C PRO A 91 13.27 8.53 -10.03
N LEU A 92 12.43 7.71 -9.39
CA LEU A 92 12.80 6.33 -9.07
C LEU A 92 12.79 5.48 -10.34
N THR A 93 13.86 4.71 -10.53
CA THR A 93 14.02 3.78 -11.67
C THR A 93 13.92 2.33 -11.21
N GLY A 94 13.60 1.42 -12.12
CA GLY A 94 13.52 -0.02 -11.82
C GLY A 94 12.42 -0.35 -10.82
N ILE A 95 11.25 0.28 -10.96
CA ILE A 95 10.06 0.03 -10.15
C ILE A 95 9.41 -1.26 -10.64
N ASP A 96 9.34 -2.25 -9.77
CA ASP A 96 8.60 -3.49 -10.00
C ASP A 96 7.13 -3.28 -9.61
N VAL A 97 6.23 -3.36 -10.59
CA VAL A 97 4.79 -3.43 -10.37
C VAL A 97 4.37 -4.89 -10.48
N VAL A 98 3.87 -5.44 -9.37
CA VAL A 98 3.56 -6.86 -9.22
C VAL A 98 2.10 -7.05 -8.85
N LEU A 99 1.42 -7.95 -9.56
CA LEU A 99 0.11 -8.48 -9.18
C LEU A 99 0.32 -9.79 -8.42
N ARG A 100 -0.24 -9.89 -7.22
CA ARG A 100 -0.23 -11.11 -6.41
C ARG A 100 -1.64 -11.62 -6.15
N GLN A 101 -1.84 -12.93 -6.26
CA GLN A 101 -3.08 -13.60 -5.90
C GLN A 101 -2.78 -14.74 -4.96
N ALA A 102 -3.44 -14.75 -3.78
CA ALA A 102 -3.18 -15.73 -2.72
C ALA A 102 -1.69 -15.83 -2.32
N GLY A 103 -0.94 -14.73 -2.40
CA GLY A 103 0.49 -14.66 -2.09
C GLY A 103 1.43 -15.03 -3.25
N GLU A 104 0.92 -15.59 -4.35
CA GLU A 104 1.73 -15.90 -5.54
C GLU A 104 1.74 -14.75 -6.53
N GLU A 105 2.90 -14.52 -7.16
CA GLU A 105 3.03 -13.58 -8.26
C GLU A 105 2.36 -14.13 -9.53
N VAL A 106 1.39 -13.38 -10.05
CA VAL A 106 0.65 -13.76 -11.26
C VAL A 106 1.02 -12.88 -12.47
N ALA A 107 1.53 -11.67 -12.24
CA ALA A 107 2.08 -10.81 -13.29
C ALA A 107 3.09 -9.82 -12.69
N ARG A 108 4.08 -9.42 -13.49
CA ARG A 108 5.07 -8.40 -13.15
C ARG A 108 5.42 -7.57 -14.37
N THR A 109 5.70 -6.29 -14.13
CA THR A 109 6.42 -5.43 -15.08
C THR A 109 7.39 -4.53 -14.32
N THR A 110 8.48 -4.15 -14.98
CA THR A 110 9.45 -3.19 -14.45
C THR A 110 9.43 -1.93 -15.30
N LEU A 111 9.50 -0.75 -14.68
CA LEU A 111 9.45 0.53 -15.36
C LEU A 111 10.08 1.64 -14.52
N ASP A 112 10.28 2.81 -15.13
CA ASP A 112 10.81 3.99 -14.47
C ASP A 112 9.72 5.06 -14.29
N ALA A 113 9.83 5.84 -13.22
CA ALA A 113 9.01 7.04 -13.05
C ALA A 113 9.47 8.15 -14.02
N ASP A 114 8.54 9.03 -14.40
CA ASP A 114 8.82 10.24 -15.16
C ASP A 114 9.50 11.30 -14.27
N ALA A 115 9.94 12.41 -14.88
CA ALA A 115 10.59 13.52 -14.19
C ALA A 115 9.75 14.20 -13.08
N LYS A 116 8.50 13.79 -12.87
CA LYS A 116 7.61 14.25 -11.79
C LYS A 116 7.36 13.14 -10.76
N GLY A 117 8.11 12.04 -10.80
CA GLY A 117 7.94 10.89 -9.92
C GLY A 117 6.63 10.14 -10.18
N ARG A 118 6.14 10.12 -11.42
CA ARG A 118 4.87 9.46 -11.79
C ARG A 118 5.10 8.31 -12.76
N PHE A 119 4.21 7.32 -12.72
CA PHE A 119 4.17 6.32 -13.76
C PHE A 119 2.74 5.87 -14.08
N SER A 120 2.59 5.25 -15.25
CA SER A 120 1.37 4.52 -15.62
C SER A 120 1.74 3.30 -16.44
N THR A 121 1.12 2.16 -16.11
CA THR A 121 1.32 0.89 -16.82
C THR A 121 0.04 0.07 -16.84
N SER A 122 0.04 -0.99 -17.65
CA SER A 122 -1.03 -1.99 -17.64
C SER A 122 -0.44 -3.39 -17.57
N LEU A 123 -1.00 -4.23 -16.72
CA LEU A 123 -0.71 -5.67 -16.66
C LEU A 123 -1.94 -6.45 -17.08
N VAL A 124 -1.73 -7.62 -17.67
CA VAL A 124 -2.81 -8.56 -18.00
C VAL A 124 -2.93 -9.55 -16.84
N LEU A 125 -4.12 -9.67 -16.26
CA LEU A 125 -4.38 -10.73 -15.28
C LEU A 125 -4.40 -12.06 -16.04
N PRO A 126 -3.63 -13.09 -15.65
CA PRO A 126 -3.60 -14.35 -16.40
C PRO A 126 -4.99 -14.98 -16.53
N ALA A 127 -5.25 -15.65 -17.66
CA ALA A 127 -6.53 -16.31 -17.92
C ALA A 127 -6.84 -17.45 -16.92
N GLY A 128 -5.83 -17.98 -16.23
CA GLY A 128 -5.97 -18.98 -15.17
C GLY A 128 -6.13 -18.40 -13.76
N ALA A 129 -6.23 -17.07 -13.61
CA ALA A 129 -6.42 -16.44 -12.31
C ALA A 129 -7.74 -16.90 -11.66
N THR A 130 -7.68 -17.19 -10.37
CA THR A 130 -8.84 -17.62 -9.58
C THR A 130 -9.72 -16.42 -9.22
N THR A 131 -10.95 -16.69 -8.78
CA THR A 131 -11.81 -15.62 -8.26
C THR A 131 -11.34 -15.22 -6.86
N GLY A 132 -11.14 -13.93 -6.63
CA GLY A 132 -10.73 -13.40 -5.32
C GLY A 132 -10.05 -12.04 -5.42
N THR A 133 -9.41 -11.64 -4.33
CA THR A 133 -8.63 -10.40 -4.26
C THR A 133 -7.29 -10.58 -4.96
N VAL A 134 -6.89 -9.57 -5.74
CA VAL A 134 -5.54 -9.41 -6.28
C VAL A 134 -4.90 -8.23 -5.55
N GLU A 135 -3.74 -8.46 -4.98
CA GLU A 135 -2.92 -7.42 -4.37
C GLU A 135 -2.02 -6.79 -5.43
N VAL A 136 -1.91 -5.46 -5.41
CA VAL A 136 -1.02 -4.71 -6.30
C VAL A 136 0.04 -4.05 -5.45
N THR A 137 1.30 -4.37 -5.72
CA THR A 137 2.44 -3.72 -5.08
C THR A 137 3.28 -3.02 -6.14
N ALA A 138 3.79 -1.84 -5.82
CA ALA A 138 4.84 -1.20 -6.61
C ALA A 138 5.94 -0.72 -5.69
N GLY A 139 7.19 -1.01 -6.06
CA GLY A 139 8.35 -0.58 -5.29
C GLY A 139 9.64 -0.95 -6.00
N HIS A 140 10.74 -0.48 -5.42
CA HIS A 140 12.09 -0.89 -5.80
C HIS A 140 12.69 -1.70 -4.66
N ALA A 141 13.36 -2.80 -4.98
CA ALA A 141 14.12 -3.58 -4.01
C ALA A 141 15.54 -3.73 -4.54
N GLU A 142 16.51 -3.21 -3.78
CA GLU A 142 17.91 -3.49 -4.06
C GLU A 142 18.17 -4.98 -3.77
N PRO A 143 18.73 -5.74 -4.72
CA PRO A 143 19.04 -7.13 -4.49
C PRO A 143 20.09 -7.26 -3.37
N SER A 144 19.77 -8.06 -2.35
CA SER A 144 20.70 -8.46 -1.29
C SER A 144 20.97 -9.95 -1.36
N SER A 145 22.24 -10.37 -1.25
CA SER A 145 22.63 -11.78 -1.21
C SER A 145 23.19 -12.16 0.17
N ILE A 146 22.94 -13.40 0.58
CA ILE A 146 23.60 -14.04 1.73
C ILE A 146 24.20 -15.37 1.28
N ASP A 147 25.38 -15.71 1.81
CA ASP A 147 25.98 -17.02 1.60
C ASP A 147 25.44 -18.04 2.60
N VAL A 148 24.94 -19.17 2.11
CA VAL A 148 24.53 -20.30 2.96
C VAL A 148 25.68 -21.27 3.06
N VAL A 149 26.31 -21.33 4.24
CA VAL A 149 27.35 -22.33 4.55
C VAL A 149 26.73 -23.56 5.20
N ALA A 150 27.25 -24.75 4.90
CA ALA A 150 26.83 -25.99 5.54
C ALA A 150 27.19 -25.96 7.05
N GLY A 151 26.24 -26.37 7.88
CA GLY A 151 26.43 -26.53 9.33
C GLY A 151 27.04 -27.87 9.72
#